data_AF-A0A5R8Y618-F1
#
_entry.id   AF-A0A5R8Y618-F1
#
_cell.length_a   1.000
_cell.length_b   1.000
_cell.length_c   1.000
_cell.angle_alpha   90.00
_cell.angle_beta   90.00
_cell.angle_gamma   90.00
#
_symmetry.space_group_name_H-M   'P 1'
#
loop_
_entity.id
_entity.type
_entity.pdbx_description
1 polymer ?
#
loop_
_entity_poly.entity_id
_entity_poly.type
_entity_poly.pdbx_seq_one_letter_code
_entity_poly.pdbx_strand_id
1 'polypeptide(L)'
;MFKIIIFLGISMNLLFASIESEVEKERFIKENGVLIDSFMGLVWEDNKKINKMTWDDSVKYCNDLKLHGKNNWRLPKSLEVFHLYNIKNEFYGPSGISDSYWLHQNGDEDRNNLRSKYYFDTYNKKVKISLNRPKYTYYNVRCVSGPSYASKDEIKKVIDKNRKEAINKKLNDYYTMLQKEDSIKEYRSFLRKYPNTSINQKIEKRLKELYSNEIKKLKKENTIIAYEIFLKNNPNSSIEDDITKEIYKLVKEEDNIAGYEWYVNKYSKSSNAKQAIEQIHKLAFEEAKDIDTISSYNTFVFNYPLAKEVKQANKKANELEREEYTSLGLLSFIGTNEKLDRKARALLIKAKQIERYPLDNNLNGSSSMGYKIVANRMYELLQKEFIESEATLRHLESQEFKDFVKDFRYVMKNIQRTLNQTNSYIKEVVSISKRGFEDAKADREMAAYYTKQHRDWEKFMHFRDKGYN
;
A
#
# COMPACT_ATOMS: atom_id res chain seq x y z
N MET A 1 35.53 -21.16 -4.99
CA MET A 1 34.85 -21.89 -6.08
C MET A 1 33.41 -21.39 -6.15
N PHE A 2 33.20 -20.22 -6.77
CA PHE A 2 31.92 -19.52 -6.84
C PHE A 2 31.07 -20.09 -7.98
N LYS A 3 29.84 -20.53 -7.69
CA LYS A 3 28.83 -20.87 -8.70
C LYS A 3 28.15 -19.59 -9.18
N ILE A 4 28.35 -19.28 -10.45
CA ILE A 4 27.71 -18.15 -11.14
C ILE A 4 26.28 -18.53 -11.49
N ILE A 5 25.32 -17.84 -10.87
CA ILE A 5 23.90 -17.81 -11.26
C ILE A 5 23.76 -16.70 -12.31
N ILE A 6 23.46 -17.04 -13.57
CA ILE A 6 23.19 -16.05 -14.61
C ILE A 6 21.74 -15.59 -14.47
N PHE A 7 21.57 -14.38 -13.93
CA PHE A 7 20.37 -13.56 -14.06
C PHE A 7 20.32 -12.99 -15.49
N LEU A 8 19.27 -13.30 -16.25
CA LEU A 8 18.92 -12.56 -17.46
C LEU A 8 17.74 -11.63 -17.16
N GLY A 9 17.94 -10.36 -17.53
CA GLY A 9 17.17 -9.18 -17.12
C GLY A 9 15.68 -9.22 -17.41
N ILE A 10 14.94 -8.82 -16.39
CA ILE A 10 13.50 -8.63 -16.29
C ILE A 10 13.10 -7.34 -17.01
N SER A 11 12.19 -7.42 -17.99
CA SER A 11 11.28 -6.30 -18.24
C SER A 11 10.12 -6.40 -17.24
N MET A 12 9.83 -5.27 -16.61
CA MET A 12 8.93 -5.10 -15.48
C MET A 12 7.47 -5.35 -15.88
N ASN A 13 7.11 -6.63 -15.99
CA ASN A 13 5.80 -7.14 -15.63
C ASN A 13 6.09 -8.26 -14.65
N LEU A 14 5.72 -8.07 -13.37
CA LEU A 14 5.45 -9.20 -12.49
C LEU A 14 4.34 -10.00 -13.18
N LEU A 15 4.72 -10.96 -14.04
CA LEU A 15 3.86 -12.04 -14.48
C LEU A 15 3.52 -12.78 -13.19
N PHE A 16 2.43 -12.37 -12.55
CA PHE A 16 1.80 -13.14 -11.49
C PHE A 16 1.71 -14.57 -12.02
N ALA A 17 2.38 -15.51 -11.36
CA ALA A 17 2.23 -16.91 -11.69
C ALA A 17 0.74 -17.24 -11.65
N SER A 18 0.13 -17.48 -12.82
CA SER A 18 -1.28 -17.82 -12.90
C SER A 18 -1.45 -19.32 -12.74
N ILE A 19 -2.57 -19.75 -12.15
CA ILE A 19 -2.92 -21.18 -12.10
C ILE A 19 -2.95 -21.78 -13.50
N GLU A 20 -3.40 -21.02 -14.50
CA GLU A 20 -3.39 -21.44 -15.90
C GLU A 20 -1.97 -21.73 -16.40
N SER A 21 -1.00 -20.88 -16.09
CA SER A 21 0.40 -21.12 -16.44
C SER A 21 0.98 -22.35 -15.74
N GLU A 22 0.62 -22.61 -14.49
CA GLU A 22 1.06 -23.81 -13.79
C GLU A 22 0.45 -25.08 -14.39
N VAL A 23 -0.84 -25.02 -14.74
CA VAL A 23 -1.57 -26.13 -15.38
C VAL A 23 -1.04 -26.43 -16.78
N GLU A 24 -0.74 -25.41 -17.59
CA GLU A 24 -0.13 -25.62 -18.91
C GLU A 24 1.27 -26.24 -18.83
N LYS A 25 2.02 -25.96 -17.77
CA LYS A 25 3.33 -26.60 -17.55
C LYS A 25 3.18 -28.08 -17.16
N GLU A 26 2.16 -28.40 -16.37
CA GLU A 26 1.85 -29.78 -15.93
C GLU A 26 1.19 -30.63 -17.03
N ARG A 27 0.68 -30.01 -18.10
CA ARG A 27 0.05 -30.69 -19.23
C ARG A 27 0.95 -31.73 -19.88
N PHE A 28 2.24 -31.41 -20.01
CA PHE A 28 3.22 -32.23 -20.74
C PHE A 28 4.10 -33.03 -19.79
N ILE A 29 3.98 -34.35 -19.83
CA ILE A 29 4.64 -35.26 -18.90
C ILE A 29 5.67 -36.09 -19.66
N LYS A 30 6.93 -36.05 -19.22
CA LYS A 30 8.00 -36.91 -19.75
C LYS A 30 8.18 -38.12 -18.86
N GLU A 31 8.07 -39.30 -19.44
CA GLU A 31 8.28 -40.54 -18.71
C GLU A 31 8.71 -41.66 -19.68
N ASN A 32 9.67 -42.49 -19.28
CA ASN A 32 10.07 -43.72 -20.00
C ASN A 32 10.22 -43.58 -21.54
N GLY A 33 10.83 -42.47 -21.99
CA GLY A 33 11.10 -42.22 -23.41
C GLY A 33 9.90 -41.75 -24.24
N VAL A 34 8.85 -41.23 -23.59
CA VAL A 34 7.71 -40.59 -24.26
C VAL A 34 7.43 -39.20 -23.68
N LEU A 35 6.77 -38.36 -24.48
CA LEU A 35 6.14 -37.12 -24.04
C LEU A 35 4.62 -37.27 -24.14
N ILE A 36 3.93 -37.18 -23.00
CA ILE A 36 2.47 -37.30 -22.90
C ILE A 36 1.87 -35.89 -22.90
N ASP A 37 0.95 -35.62 -23.83
CA ASP A 37 0.04 -34.49 -23.78
C ASP A 37 -1.26 -34.93 -23.10
N SER A 38 -1.39 -34.62 -21.81
CA SER A 38 -2.55 -35.02 -21.01
C SER A 38 -3.86 -34.36 -21.45
N PHE A 39 -3.82 -33.24 -22.17
CA PHE A 39 -5.04 -32.56 -22.65
C PHE A 39 -5.53 -33.13 -23.97
N MET A 40 -4.62 -33.61 -24.83
CA MET A 40 -5.03 -34.25 -26.08
C MET A 40 -5.06 -35.78 -25.98
N GLY A 41 -4.61 -36.36 -24.86
CA GLY A 41 -4.46 -37.81 -24.74
C GLY A 41 -3.49 -38.39 -25.77
N LEU A 42 -2.63 -37.55 -26.36
CA LEU A 42 -1.61 -37.94 -27.31
C LEU A 42 -0.33 -38.27 -26.56
N VAL A 43 0.33 -39.34 -26.98
CA VAL A 43 1.62 -39.76 -26.48
C VAL A 43 2.58 -39.78 -27.64
N TRP A 44 3.67 -39.04 -27.50
CA TRP A 44 4.68 -38.86 -28.52
C TRP A 44 5.91 -39.68 -28.16
N GLU A 45 6.47 -40.34 -29.16
CA GLU A 45 7.78 -40.97 -29.03
C GLU A 45 8.82 -39.88 -28.72
N ASP A 46 9.61 -40.10 -27.68
CA ASP A 46 10.67 -39.20 -27.25
C ASP A 46 11.89 -39.98 -26.75
N ASN A 47 12.27 -41.02 -27.50
CA ASN A 47 13.51 -41.74 -27.26
C ASN A 47 14.71 -40.88 -27.70
N LYS A 48 15.86 -41.05 -27.04
CA LYS A 48 17.07 -40.26 -27.31
C LYS A 48 17.62 -40.43 -28.74
N LYS A 49 17.09 -41.37 -29.52
CA LYS A 49 17.55 -41.71 -30.86
C LYS A 49 16.50 -41.33 -31.89
N ILE A 50 16.83 -40.38 -32.77
CA ILE A 50 15.97 -40.02 -33.90
C ILE A 50 16.43 -40.74 -35.15
N ASN A 51 15.52 -41.53 -35.71
CA ASN A 51 15.75 -42.26 -36.94
C ASN A 51 15.37 -41.40 -38.15
N LYS A 52 16.19 -41.48 -39.21
CA LYS A 52 15.87 -40.93 -40.54
C LYS A 52 15.64 -42.09 -41.49
N MET A 53 14.47 -42.13 -42.13
CA MET A 53 14.12 -43.21 -43.05
C MET A 53 13.12 -42.76 -44.11
N THR A 54 12.82 -43.63 -45.08
CA THR A 54 11.79 -43.38 -46.09
C THR A 54 10.40 -43.39 -45.45
N TRP A 55 9.39 -42.85 -46.13
CA TRP A 55 8.04 -42.79 -45.56
C TRP A 55 7.46 -44.19 -45.30
N ASP A 56 7.65 -45.15 -46.23
CA ASP A 56 7.14 -46.52 -46.07
C ASP A 56 7.81 -47.22 -44.88
N ASP A 57 9.13 -47.05 -44.72
CA ASP A 57 9.86 -47.54 -43.54
C ASP A 57 9.39 -46.88 -42.25
N SER A 58 9.05 -45.59 -42.30
CA SER A 58 8.56 -44.83 -41.14
C SER A 58 7.21 -45.33 -40.64
N VAL A 59 6.32 -45.68 -41.57
CA VAL A 59 5.03 -46.29 -41.24
C VAL A 59 5.24 -47.64 -40.59
N LYS A 60 6.09 -48.49 -41.18
CA LYS A 60 6.44 -49.79 -40.61
C LYS A 60 7.07 -49.66 -39.23
N TYR A 61 8.04 -48.77 -39.08
CA TYR A 61 8.70 -48.46 -37.82
C TYR A 61 7.70 -48.08 -36.74
N CYS A 62 6.79 -47.13 -37.02
CA CYS A 62 5.78 -46.76 -36.05
C CYS A 62 4.83 -47.91 -35.73
N ASN A 63 4.35 -48.66 -36.71
CA ASN A 63 3.43 -49.78 -36.46
C ASN A 63 4.07 -50.91 -35.63
N ASP A 64 5.37 -51.15 -35.80
CA ASP A 64 6.12 -52.18 -35.07
C ASP A 64 6.63 -51.68 -33.70
N LEU A 65 6.55 -50.38 -33.42
CA LEU A 65 7.06 -49.77 -32.18
C LEU A 65 6.29 -50.29 -30.97
N LYS A 66 7.03 -50.81 -29.99
CA LYS A 66 6.53 -51.19 -28.67
C LYS A 66 7.23 -50.34 -27.61
N LEU A 67 6.57 -49.28 -27.20
CA LEU A 67 7.12 -48.28 -26.27
C LEU A 67 6.06 -47.87 -25.26
N HIS A 68 6.44 -47.72 -23.99
CA HIS A 68 5.54 -47.30 -22.90
C HIS A 68 4.27 -48.18 -22.81
N GLY A 69 4.40 -49.49 -23.02
CA GLY A 69 3.28 -50.44 -23.02
C GLY A 69 2.25 -50.24 -24.15
N LYS A 70 2.54 -49.37 -25.14
CA LYS A 70 1.68 -49.10 -26.29
C LYS A 70 2.20 -49.81 -27.55
N ASN A 71 1.26 -50.29 -28.35
CA ASN A 71 1.49 -51.01 -29.62
C ASN A 71 0.72 -50.38 -30.81
N ASN A 72 0.07 -49.24 -30.60
CA ASN A 72 -0.78 -48.54 -31.59
C ASN A 72 -0.13 -47.23 -32.06
N TRP A 73 1.18 -47.25 -32.23
CA TRP A 73 1.98 -46.12 -32.68
C TRP A 73 1.82 -45.91 -34.19
N ARG A 74 1.79 -44.64 -34.60
CA ARG A 74 1.61 -44.24 -36.01
C ARG A 74 2.36 -42.95 -36.31
N LEU A 75 2.52 -42.64 -37.58
CA LEU A 75 2.90 -41.28 -37.97
C LEU A 75 1.82 -40.27 -37.55
N PRO A 76 2.21 -39.04 -37.18
CA PRO A 76 1.26 -38.00 -36.78
C PRO A 76 0.50 -37.42 -37.97
N LYS A 77 -0.73 -36.97 -37.72
CA LYS A 77 -1.55 -36.23 -38.68
C LYS A 77 -1.21 -34.73 -38.64
N SER A 78 -1.54 -34.02 -39.72
CA SER A 78 -1.29 -32.59 -39.85
C SER A 78 -1.90 -31.77 -38.71
N LEU A 79 -3.13 -32.10 -38.29
CA LEU A 79 -3.83 -31.42 -37.19
C LEU A 79 -3.12 -31.58 -35.83
N GLU A 80 -2.49 -32.72 -35.59
CA GLU A 80 -1.87 -33.07 -34.31
C GLU A 80 -0.54 -32.35 -34.08
N VAL A 81 0.16 -31.94 -35.14
CA VAL A 81 1.48 -31.31 -34.99
C VAL A 81 1.44 -29.80 -34.79
N PHE A 82 0.33 -29.12 -35.05
CA PHE A 82 0.28 -27.65 -35.05
C PHE A 82 0.60 -27.00 -33.71
N HIS A 83 0.29 -27.65 -32.59
CA HIS A 83 0.53 -27.13 -31.24
C HIS A 83 1.95 -27.43 -30.73
N LEU A 84 2.72 -28.29 -31.41
CA LEU A 84 4.03 -28.73 -30.95
C LEU A 84 5.08 -27.61 -30.92
N TYR A 85 4.86 -26.51 -31.62
CA TYR A 85 5.87 -25.43 -31.67
C TYR A 85 6.22 -24.89 -30.28
N ASN A 86 5.22 -24.76 -29.41
CA ASN A 86 5.40 -24.23 -28.06
C ASN A 86 6.17 -25.20 -27.16
N ILE A 87 6.10 -26.50 -27.46
CA ILE A 87 6.76 -27.57 -26.70
C ILE A 87 7.92 -28.23 -27.45
N LYS A 88 8.38 -27.65 -28.56
CA LYS A 88 9.43 -28.27 -29.39
C LYS A 88 10.72 -28.54 -28.63
N ASN A 89 11.01 -27.72 -27.62
CA ASN A 89 12.18 -27.85 -26.76
C ASN A 89 12.00 -28.91 -25.65
N GLU A 90 10.78 -29.40 -25.46
CA GLU A 90 10.54 -30.53 -24.57
C GLU A 90 11.00 -31.83 -25.23
N PHE A 91 10.91 -31.97 -26.54
CA PHE A 91 11.37 -33.18 -27.21
C PHE A 91 12.90 -33.30 -27.23
N TYR A 92 13.42 -34.51 -27.06
CA TYR A 92 14.78 -34.86 -27.46
C TYR A 92 14.88 -34.80 -28.98
N GLY A 93 15.91 -34.13 -29.49
CA GLY A 93 16.18 -34.09 -30.93
C GLY A 93 16.18 -32.71 -31.57
N PRO A 94 16.31 -32.67 -32.89
CA PRO A 94 16.48 -31.41 -33.56
C PRO A 94 15.14 -30.69 -33.76
N SER A 95 15.13 -29.41 -33.42
CA SER A 95 13.96 -28.53 -33.38
C SER A 95 14.10 -27.33 -34.34
N GLY A 96 14.98 -27.44 -35.33
CA GLY A 96 15.29 -26.41 -36.32
C GLY A 96 14.54 -26.56 -37.65
N ILE A 97 14.67 -25.56 -38.53
CA ILE A 97 14.02 -25.52 -39.86
C ILE A 97 14.54 -26.63 -40.79
N SER A 98 15.81 -27.01 -40.63
CA SER A 98 16.45 -28.12 -41.35
C SER A 98 15.88 -29.50 -41.01
N ASP A 99 15.15 -29.61 -39.91
CA ASP A 99 14.82 -30.88 -39.28
C ASP A 99 13.37 -31.24 -39.51
N SER A 100 13.15 -31.84 -40.67
CA SER A 100 11.82 -32.23 -41.10
C SER A 100 11.45 -33.62 -40.62
N TYR A 101 10.17 -33.79 -40.28
CA TYR A 101 9.59 -35.02 -39.78
C TYR A 101 8.44 -35.48 -40.67
N TRP A 102 8.31 -36.79 -40.85
CA TRP A 102 7.22 -37.38 -41.64
C TRP A 102 5.84 -37.20 -40.99
N LEU A 103 4.82 -36.99 -41.84
CA LEU A 103 3.39 -37.04 -41.47
C LEU A 103 2.73 -38.26 -42.12
N HIS A 104 1.61 -38.70 -41.53
CA HIS A 104 0.80 -39.80 -42.07
C HIS A 104 0.09 -39.43 -43.38
N GLN A 105 -0.25 -38.16 -43.59
CA GLN A 105 -1.13 -37.71 -44.68
C GLN A 105 -0.46 -37.78 -46.07
N ASN A 106 -1.24 -38.18 -47.08
CA ASN A 106 -0.88 -38.08 -48.50
C ASN A 106 -0.72 -36.62 -48.93
N GLY A 107 0.17 -36.35 -49.90
CA GLY A 107 0.36 -35.01 -50.44
C GLY A 107 -0.75 -34.58 -51.41
N ASP A 108 -1.12 -35.50 -52.31
CA ASP A 108 -2.05 -35.32 -53.43
C ASP A 108 -2.71 -36.69 -53.68
N GLU A 109 -4.04 -36.76 -53.78
CA GLU A 109 -4.78 -38.04 -53.93
C GLU A 109 -4.46 -38.72 -55.27
N ASP A 110 -4.07 -37.95 -56.29
CA ASP A 110 -3.74 -38.44 -57.63
C ASP A 110 -2.27 -38.90 -57.77
N ARG A 111 -1.43 -38.73 -56.73
CA ARG A 111 0.00 -39.06 -56.79
C ARG A 111 0.48 -39.91 -55.61
N ASN A 112 0.38 -41.23 -55.78
CA ASN A 112 0.76 -42.26 -54.81
C ASN A 112 2.20 -42.18 -54.25
N ASN A 113 3.11 -41.45 -54.89
CA ASN A 113 4.51 -41.30 -54.47
C ASN A 113 4.82 -40.05 -53.64
N LEU A 114 3.81 -39.21 -53.36
CA LEU A 114 3.99 -37.94 -52.66
C LEU A 114 3.39 -37.97 -51.25
N ARG A 115 4.15 -37.44 -50.28
CA ARG A 115 3.83 -37.44 -48.84
C ARG A 115 4.06 -36.07 -48.22
N SER A 116 3.54 -35.89 -47.02
CA SER A 116 3.64 -34.64 -46.26
C SER A 116 4.70 -34.71 -45.17
N LYS A 117 5.35 -33.59 -44.89
CA LYS A 117 6.29 -33.44 -43.77
C LYS A 117 5.99 -32.18 -42.97
N TYR A 118 6.42 -32.13 -41.72
CA TYR A 118 6.41 -30.90 -40.92
C TYR A 118 7.81 -30.52 -40.46
N TYR A 119 8.00 -29.24 -40.14
CA TYR A 119 9.21 -28.73 -39.49
C TYR A 119 8.86 -27.55 -38.59
N PHE A 120 9.74 -27.24 -37.63
CA PHE A 120 9.59 -26.09 -36.76
C PHE A 120 10.13 -24.84 -37.44
N ASP A 121 9.24 -23.93 -37.82
CA ASP A 121 9.62 -22.62 -38.34
C ASP A 121 9.95 -21.69 -37.17
N THR A 122 11.24 -21.58 -36.86
CA THR A 122 11.76 -20.75 -35.77
C THR A 122 11.59 -19.26 -36.05
N TYR A 123 11.56 -18.85 -37.32
CA TYR A 123 11.35 -17.46 -37.73
C TYR A 123 9.90 -17.02 -37.48
N ASN A 124 8.94 -17.78 -37.99
CA ASN A 124 7.50 -17.47 -37.85
C ASN A 124 6.87 -18.01 -36.56
N LYS A 125 7.68 -18.61 -35.70
CA LYS A 125 7.28 -19.22 -34.43
C LYS A 125 6.10 -20.19 -34.53
N LYS A 126 6.11 -21.10 -35.51
CA LYS A 126 5.02 -22.06 -35.75
C LYS A 126 5.49 -23.36 -36.36
N VAL A 127 4.65 -24.39 -36.33
CA VAL A 127 4.87 -25.59 -37.14
C VAL A 127 4.43 -25.29 -38.58
N LYS A 128 5.29 -25.59 -39.55
CA LYS A 128 4.96 -25.52 -40.98
C LYS A 128 4.83 -26.91 -41.56
N ILE A 129 3.82 -27.08 -42.40
CA ILE A 129 3.59 -28.31 -43.16
C ILE A 129 4.01 -28.07 -44.60
N SER A 130 4.72 -29.03 -45.16
CA SER A 130 5.11 -29.07 -46.57
C SER A 130 4.51 -30.30 -47.22
N LEU A 131 3.70 -30.07 -48.24
CA LEU A 131 3.08 -31.12 -49.04
C LEU A 131 4.05 -31.60 -50.14
N ASN A 132 3.64 -32.66 -50.83
CA ASN A 132 4.22 -33.10 -52.09
C ASN A 132 5.72 -33.44 -52.06
N ARG A 133 6.13 -34.24 -51.07
CA ARG A 133 7.51 -34.72 -50.92
C ARG A 133 7.65 -36.16 -51.41
N PRO A 134 8.69 -36.49 -52.18
CA PRO A 134 8.85 -37.85 -52.66
C PRO A 134 9.03 -38.83 -51.49
N LYS A 135 8.24 -39.91 -51.48
CA LYS A 135 8.21 -40.88 -50.36
C LYS A 135 9.54 -41.60 -50.08
N TYR A 136 10.46 -41.60 -51.05
CA TYR A 136 11.80 -42.17 -50.97
C TYR A 136 12.86 -41.23 -50.35
N THR A 137 12.48 -40.01 -49.97
CA THR A 137 13.38 -39.09 -49.24
C THR A 137 13.58 -39.54 -47.78
N TYR A 138 14.66 -39.09 -47.15
CA TYR A 138 14.95 -39.42 -45.76
C TYR A 138 14.62 -38.24 -44.85
N TYR A 139 13.60 -38.40 -44.00
CA TYR A 139 13.23 -37.44 -42.96
C TYR A 139 13.17 -38.11 -41.59
N ASN A 140 13.20 -37.29 -40.54
CA ASN A 140 13.10 -37.76 -39.17
C ASN A 140 11.74 -38.42 -38.94
N VAL A 141 11.71 -39.41 -38.07
CA VAL A 141 10.47 -40.08 -37.63
C VAL A 141 10.23 -39.78 -36.16
N ARG A 142 9.01 -39.39 -35.85
CA ARG A 142 8.51 -39.32 -34.47
C ARG A 142 7.10 -39.86 -34.45
N CYS A 143 6.93 -41.03 -33.85
CA CYS A 143 5.64 -41.68 -33.78
C CYS A 143 4.75 -40.99 -32.73
N VAL A 144 3.44 -41.07 -32.93
CA VAL A 144 2.41 -40.66 -31.98
C VAL A 144 1.43 -41.81 -31.76
N SER A 145 0.90 -41.90 -30.55
CA SER A 145 -0.19 -42.80 -30.19
C SER A 145 -1.29 -42.01 -29.48
N GLY A 146 -2.55 -42.36 -29.71
CA GLY A 146 -3.69 -41.70 -29.08
C GLY A 146 -4.81 -41.39 -30.07
N PRO A 147 -5.82 -40.60 -29.65
CA PRO A 147 -6.95 -40.24 -30.49
C PRO A 147 -6.50 -39.49 -31.75
N SER A 148 -7.35 -39.49 -32.78
CA SER A 148 -7.20 -38.63 -33.95
C SER A 148 -8.30 -37.57 -33.92
N TYR A 149 -8.00 -36.41 -34.49
CA TYR A 149 -8.92 -35.29 -34.55
C TYR A 149 -9.34 -34.99 -35.99
N ALA A 150 -10.60 -34.64 -36.18
CA ALA A 150 -11.19 -34.28 -37.47
C ALA A 150 -10.98 -32.81 -37.83
N SER A 151 -10.84 -31.92 -36.83
CA SER A 151 -10.66 -30.49 -37.08
C SER A 151 -9.85 -29.77 -36.00
N LYS A 152 -9.39 -28.55 -36.31
CA LYS A 152 -8.75 -27.65 -35.32
C LYS A 152 -9.73 -27.24 -34.22
N ASP A 153 -11.02 -27.11 -34.53
CA ASP A 153 -12.04 -26.74 -33.56
C ASP A 153 -12.29 -27.85 -32.55
N GLU A 154 -12.23 -29.11 -32.98
CA GLU A 154 -12.29 -30.26 -32.08
C GLU A 154 -11.11 -30.28 -31.11
N ILE A 155 -9.89 -30.07 -31.62
CA ILE A 155 -8.68 -29.96 -30.79
C ILE A 155 -8.84 -28.84 -29.77
N LYS A 156 -9.28 -27.66 -30.21
CA LYS A 156 -9.47 -26.51 -29.32
C LYS A 156 -10.50 -26.82 -28.24
N LYS A 157 -11.65 -27.41 -28.60
CA LYS A 157 -12.69 -27.80 -27.63
C LYS A 157 -12.17 -28.78 -26.59
N VAL A 158 -11.40 -29.78 -27.00
CA VAL A 158 -10.83 -30.79 -26.09
C VAL A 158 -9.78 -30.17 -25.16
N ILE A 159 -8.87 -29.35 -25.71
CA ILE A 159 -7.87 -28.62 -24.90
C ILE A 159 -8.56 -27.69 -23.90
N ASP A 160 -9.52 -26.87 -24.33
CA ASP A 160 -10.19 -25.89 -23.48
C ASP A 160 -11.00 -26.58 -22.37
N LYS A 161 -11.67 -27.70 -22.69
CA LYS A 161 -12.37 -28.54 -21.70
C LYS A 161 -11.40 -29.08 -20.65
N ASN A 162 -10.34 -29.77 -21.10
CA ASN A 162 -9.39 -30.43 -20.21
C ASN A 162 -8.57 -29.42 -19.39
N ARG A 163 -8.25 -28.26 -19.97
CA ARG A 163 -7.66 -27.13 -19.24
C ARG A 163 -8.58 -26.67 -18.11
N LYS A 164 -9.86 -26.45 -18.40
CA LYS A 164 -10.83 -26.00 -17.39
C LYS A 164 -10.96 -27.02 -16.26
N GLU A 165 -11.02 -28.30 -16.58
CA GLU A 165 -11.08 -29.39 -15.60
C GLU A 165 -9.81 -29.45 -14.75
N ALA A 166 -8.63 -29.34 -15.36
CA ALA A 166 -7.35 -29.32 -14.65
C ALA A 166 -7.19 -28.09 -13.73
N ILE A 167 -7.59 -26.90 -14.19
CA ILE A 167 -7.64 -25.68 -13.38
C ILE A 167 -8.56 -25.87 -12.17
N ASN A 168 -9.78 -26.39 -12.40
CA ASN A 168 -10.74 -26.61 -11.31
C ASN A 168 -10.23 -27.64 -10.29
N LYS A 169 -9.64 -28.74 -10.77
CA LYS A 169 -9.03 -29.75 -9.89
C LYS A 169 -7.94 -29.13 -9.03
N LYS A 170 -6.99 -28.44 -9.65
CA LYS A 170 -5.88 -27.80 -8.95
C LYS A 170 -6.34 -26.75 -7.93
N LEU A 171 -7.35 -25.97 -8.27
CA LEU A 171 -7.96 -25.01 -7.35
C LEU A 171 -8.62 -25.71 -6.15
N ASN A 172 -9.32 -26.81 -6.37
CA ASN A 172 -9.91 -27.59 -5.28
C ASN A 172 -8.84 -28.22 -4.38
N ASP A 173 -7.75 -28.72 -4.95
CA ASP A 173 -6.61 -29.27 -4.21
C ASP A 173 -5.96 -28.18 -3.33
N TYR A 174 -5.69 -27.00 -3.90
CA TYR A 174 -5.22 -25.84 -3.14
C TYR A 174 -6.19 -25.45 -2.03
N TYR A 175 -7.49 -25.37 -2.32
CA TYR A 175 -8.49 -25.00 -1.33
C TYR A 175 -8.54 -26.01 -0.18
N THR A 176 -8.43 -27.31 -0.48
CA THR A 176 -8.36 -28.38 0.53
C THR A 176 -7.12 -28.23 1.41
N MET A 177 -5.95 -27.91 0.82
CA MET A 177 -4.73 -27.63 1.59
C MET A 177 -4.90 -26.40 2.50
N LEU A 178 -5.49 -25.33 1.98
CA LEU A 178 -5.75 -24.12 2.75
C LEU A 178 -6.71 -24.37 3.91
N GLN A 179 -7.74 -25.20 3.72
CA GLN A 179 -8.68 -25.56 4.79
C GLN A 179 -8.05 -26.44 5.88
N LYS A 180 -7.00 -27.22 5.56
CA LYS A 180 -6.28 -28.01 6.57
C LYS A 180 -5.43 -27.14 7.48
N GLU A 181 -4.79 -26.12 6.93
CA GLU A 181 -4.00 -25.15 7.70
C GLU A 181 -4.88 -24.08 8.38
N ASP A 182 -5.96 -23.67 7.71
CA ASP A 182 -6.98 -22.71 8.16
C ASP A 182 -6.43 -21.41 8.78
N SER A 183 -5.34 -20.88 8.20
CA SER A 183 -4.67 -19.70 8.72
C SER A 183 -4.84 -18.46 7.82
N ILE A 184 -4.99 -17.30 8.45
CA ILE A 184 -5.11 -16.00 7.74
C ILE A 184 -3.92 -15.80 6.79
N LYS A 185 -2.70 -16.14 7.25
CA LYS A 185 -1.46 -15.99 6.49
C LYS A 185 -1.50 -16.75 5.17
N GLU A 186 -1.87 -18.02 5.19
CA GLU A 186 -1.86 -18.85 3.98
C GLU A 186 -2.96 -18.44 2.99
N TYR A 187 -4.17 -18.15 3.50
CA TYR A 187 -5.24 -17.61 2.66
C TYR A 187 -4.86 -16.30 1.97
N ARG A 188 -4.22 -15.37 2.68
CA ARG A 188 -3.72 -14.11 2.10
C ARG A 188 -2.60 -14.34 1.09
N SER A 189 -1.69 -15.27 1.39
CA SER A 189 -0.61 -15.65 0.48
C SER A 189 -1.17 -16.15 -0.85
N PHE A 190 -2.21 -17.00 -0.78
CA PHE A 190 -2.94 -17.48 -1.94
C PHE A 190 -3.58 -16.34 -2.75
N LEU A 191 -4.37 -15.46 -2.11
CA LEU A 191 -5.04 -14.35 -2.81
C LEU A 191 -4.04 -13.40 -3.48
N ARG A 192 -2.87 -13.18 -2.86
CA ARG A 192 -1.80 -12.37 -3.45
C ARG A 192 -1.16 -13.05 -4.67
N LYS A 193 -0.96 -14.38 -4.60
CA LYS A 193 -0.38 -15.15 -5.71
C LYS A 193 -1.36 -15.30 -6.87
N TYR A 194 -2.65 -15.51 -6.56
CA TYR A 194 -3.72 -15.75 -7.52
C TYR A 194 -4.92 -14.81 -7.28
N PRO A 195 -4.82 -13.55 -7.72
CA PRO A 195 -5.83 -12.52 -7.41
C PRO A 195 -7.18 -12.76 -8.09
N ASN A 196 -7.23 -13.56 -9.14
CA ASN A 196 -8.44 -13.77 -9.95
C ASN A 196 -8.71 -15.27 -10.13
N THR A 197 -9.40 -15.90 -9.17
CA THR A 197 -9.80 -17.31 -9.27
C THR A 197 -11.25 -17.53 -8.84
N SER A 198 -11.83 -18.66 -9.27
CA SER A 198 -13.20 -19.06 -8.91
C SER A 198 -13.38 -19.37 -7.41
N ILE A 199 -12.29 -19.63 -6.67
CA ILE A 199 -12.36 -19.93 -5.23
C ILE A 199 -12.12 -18.70 -4.35
N ASN A 200 -11.74 -17.55 -4.91
CA ASN A 200 -11.41 -16.36 -4.13
C ASN A 200 -12.56 -15.90 -3.25
N GLN A 201 -13.80 -15.92 -3.76
CA GLN A 201 -14.98 -15.59 -2.95
C GLN A 201 -15.15 -16.50 -1.73
N LYS A 202 -14.85 -17.80 -1.86
CA LYS A 202 -14.91 -18.76 -0.74
C LYS A 202 -13.80 -18.49 0.28
N ILE A 203 -12.60 -18.16 -0.20
CA ILE A 203 -11.45 -17.81 0.64
C ILE A 203 -11.72 -16.50 1.40
N GLU A 204 -12.22 -15.47 0.73
CA GLU A 204 -12.57 -14.18 1.32
C GLU A 204 -13.65 -14.33 2.39
N LYS A 205 -14.67 -15.16 2.13
CA LYS A 205 -15.69 -15.49 3.13
C LYS A 205 -15.06 -16.12 4.37
N ARG A 206 -14.19 -17.12 4.20
CA ARG A 206 -13.51 -17.78 5.33
C ARG A 206 -12.58 -16.83 6.08
N LEU A 207 -11.82 -16.00 5.37
CA LEU A 207 -10.98 -14.96 5.96
C LEU A 207 -11.79 -14.01 6.83
N LYS A 208 -12.98 -13.58 6.38
CA LYS A 208 -13.87 -12.72 7.17
C LYS A 208 -14.31 -13.38 8.48
N GLU A 209 -14.60 -14.68 8.45
CA GLU A 209 -14.93 -15.46 9.66
C GLU A 209 -13.74 -15.54 10.62
N LEU A 210 -12.54 -15.84 10.10
CA LEU A 210 -11.31 -15.90 10.90
C LEU A 210 -10.99 -14.55 11.55
N TYR A 211 -11.07 -13.46 10.80
CA TYR A 211 -10.88 -12.11 11.33
C TYR A 211 -11.92 -11.75 12.40
N SER A 212 -13.19 -12.14 12.21
CA SER A 212 -14.23 -11.92 13.23
C SER A 212 -13.92 -12.63 14.54
N ASN A 213 -13.41 -13.87 14.46
CA ASN A 213 -13.01 -14.63 15.64
C ASN A 213 -11.78 -14.02 16.32
N GLU A 214 -10.79 -13.57 15.55
CA GLU A 214 -9.60 -12.93 16.10
C GLU A 214 -9.94 -11.61 16.79
N ILE A 215 -10.82 -10.78 16.20
CA ILE A 215 -11.33 -9.57 16.85
C ILE A 215 -11.98 -9.91 18.19
N LYS A 216 -12.82 -10.96 18.26
CA LYS A 216 -13.46 -11.37 19.51
C LYS A 216 -12.44 -11.77 20.58
N LYS A 217 -11.35 -12.43 20.18
CA LYS A 217 -10.25 -12.80 21.08
C LYS A 217 -9.51 -11.55 21.56
N LEU A 218 -9.10 -10.67 20.66
CA LEU A 218 -8.42 -9.43 20.98
C LEU A 218 -9.25 -8.53 21.89
N LYS A 219 -10.58 -8.49 21.70
CA LYS A 219 -11.50 -7.77 22.59
C LYS A 219 -11.58 -8.33 24.01
N LYS A 220 -11.27 -9.61 24.20
CA LYS A 220 -11.19 -10.20 25.55
C LYS A 220 -9.86 -9.86 26.23
N GLU A 221 -8.77 -9.83 25.47
CA GLU A 221 -7.45 -9.40 25.97
C GLU A 221 -7.46 -7.89 26.26
N ASN A 222 -8.07 -7.11 25.37
CA ASN A 222 -8.32 -5.67 25.48
C ASN A 222 -7.08 -4.83 25.83
N THR A 223 -5.93 -5.16 25.24
CA THR A 223 -4.67 -4.43 25.41
C THR A 223 -4.21 -3.82 24.08
N ILE A 224 -3.51 -2.68 24.16
CA ILE A 224 -2.99 -2.02 22.97
C ILE A 224 -1.93 -2.90 22.29
N ILE A 225 -1.07 -3.56 23.08
CA ILE A 225 -0.04 -4.49 22.54
C ILE A 225 -0.66 -5.64 21.73
N ALA A 226 -1.74 -6.26 22.21
CA ALA A 226 -2.36 -7.38 21.48
C ALA A 226 -2.88 -6.92 20.11
N TYR A 227 -3.60 -5.80 20.07
CA TYR A 227 -4.07 -5.20 18.83
C TYR A 227 -2.91 -4.82 17.89
N GLU A 228 -1.82 -4.28 18.45
CA GLU A 228 -0.63 -3.89 17.70
C GLU A 228 0.12 -5.06 17.07
N ILE A 229 0.32 -6.14 17.83
CA ILE A 229 0.92 -7.38 17.31
C ILE A 229 0.06 -7.92 16.17
N PHE A 230 -1.27 -7.89 16.33
CA PHE A 230 -2.19 -8.32 15.29
C PHE A 230 -2.05 -7.48 14.01
N LEU A 231 -2.07 -6.15 14.11
CA LEU A 231 -1.94 -5.24 12.96
C LEU A 231 -0.58 -5.40 12.25
N LYS A 232 0.50 -5.55 13.02
CA LYS A 232 1.85 -5.79 12.48
C LYS A 232 1.92 -7.09 11.67
N ASN A 233 1.29 -8.15 12.16
CA ASN A 233 1.27 -9.45 11.49
C ASN A 233 0.27 -9.49 10.32
N ASN A 234 -0.70 -8.56 10.28
CA ASN A 234 -1.77 -8.51 9.28
C ASN A 234 -1.90 -7.12 8.65
N PRO A 235 -0.86 -6.58 7.99
CA PRO A 235 -0.90 -5.23 7.42
C PRO A 235 -1.95 -5.12 6.30
N ASN A 236 -2.63 -3.98 6.17
CA ASN A 236 -3.69 -3.76 5.17
C ASN A 236 -4.83 -4.79 5.25
N SER A 237 -5.14 -5.29 6.45
CA SER A 237 -6.31 -6.16 6.62
C SER A 237 -7.60 -5.35 6.48
N SER A 238 -8.68 -5.99 6.03
CA SER A 238 -9.99 -5.31 5.90
C SER A 238 -10.56 -4.82 7.23
N ILE A 239 -10.03 -5.31 8.34
CA ILE A 239 -10.46 -4.98 9.70
C ILE A 239 -9.52 -3.99 10.40
N GLU A 240 -8.52 -3.45 9.69
CA GLU A 240 -7.54 -2.53 10.26
C GLU A 240 -8.23 -1.35 10.95
N ASP A 241 -9.18 -0.68 10.28
CA ASP A 241 -9.93 0.44 10.86
C ASP A 241 -10.75 0.03 12.10
N ASP A 242 -11.37 -1.17 12.09
CA ASP A 242 -12.10 -1.70 13.24
C ASP A 242 -11.19 -1.95 14.45
N ILE A 243 -9.97 -2.46 14.23
CA ILE A 243 -8.99 -2.63 15.30
C ILE A 243 -8.51 -1.26 15.80
N THR A 244 -8.21 -0.30 14.92
CA THR A 244 -7.81 1.05 15.36
C THR A 244 -8.89 1.74 16.19
N LYS A 245 -10.18 1.50 15.90
CA LYS A 245 -11.30 1.98 16.73
C LYS A 245 -11.27 1.41 18.14
N GLU A 246 -10.95 0.13 18.31
CA GLU A 246 -10.83 -0.47 19.64
C GLU A 246 -9.62 0.10 20.40
N ILE A 247 -8.49 0.31 19.72
CA ILE A 247 -7.33 1.00 20.31
C ILE A 247 -7.71 2.43 20.73
N TYR A 248 -8.45 3.16 19.90
CA TYR A 248 -8.90 4.51 20.23
C TYR A 248 -9.78 4.55 21.49
N LYS A 249 -10.61 3.52 21.73
CA LYS A 249 -11.39 3.44 22.98
C LYS A 249 -10.48 3.35 24.20
N LEU A 250 -9.43 2.53 24.15
CA LEU A 250 -8.44 2.43 25.22
C LEU A 250 -7.68 3.74 25.44
N VAL A 251 -7.26 4.40 24.36
CA VAL A 251 -6.64 5.74 24.43
C VAL A 251 -7.60 6.74 25.08
N LYS A 252 -8.89 6.66 24.76
CA LYS A 252 -9.93 7.53 25.32
C LYS A 252 -10.22 7.25 26.80
N GLU A 253 -10.04 6.02 27.28
CA GLU A 253 -10.16 5.72 28.72
C GLU A 253 -9.11 6.48 29.54
N GLU A 254 -7.90 6.63 29.01
CA GLU A 254 -6.81 7.37 29.66
C GLU A 254 -6.91 8.89 29.47
N ASP A 255 -7.69 9.34 28.47
CA ASP A 255 -8.08 10.72 28.17
C ASP A 255 -6.97 11.77 28.35
N ASN A 256 -5.79 11.53 27.78
CA ASN A 256 -4.64 12.44 27.87
C ASN A 256 -4.07 12.79 26.50
N ILE A 257 -3.42 13.96 26.43
CA ILE A 257 -2.83 14.50 25.20
C ILE A 257 -1.85 13.50 24.56
N ALA A 258 -0.94 12.93 25.36
CA ALA A 258 0.12 12.06 24.86
C ALA A 258 -0.43 10.78 24.19
N GLY A 259 -1.48 10.17 24.75
CA GLY A 259 -2.14 9.00 24.17
C GLY A 259 -2.81 9.31 22.85
N TYR A 260 -3.52 10.44 22.76
CA TYR A 260 -4.12 10.88 21.51
C TYR A 260 -3.05 11.24 20.45
N GLU A 261 -1.95 11.89 20.84
CA GLU A 261 -0.82 12.21 19.95
C GLU A 261 -0.15 10.94 19.42
N TRP A 262 0.09 9.97 20.29
CA TRP A 262 0.59 8.64 19.90
C TRP A 262 -0.35 7.97 18.90
N TYR A 263 -1.66 7.97 19.17
CA TYR A 263 -2.67 7.39 18.30
C TYR A 263 -2.67 8.04 16.91
N VAL A 264 -2.67 9.38 16.86
CA VAL A 264 -2.70 10.15 15.62
C VAL A 264 -1.46 9.93 14.78
N ASN A 265 -0.28 9.89 15.40
CA ASN A 265 0.98 9.63 14.71
C ASN A 265 1.00 8.24 14.05
N LYS A 266 0.44 7.25 14.73
CA LYS A 266 0.49 5.85 14.30
C LYS A 266 -0.63 5.48 13.34
N TYR A 267 -1.84 5.96 13.60
CA TYR A 267 -3.07 5.62 12.87
C TYR A 267 -3.68 6.86 12.22
N SER A 268 -2.87 7.69 11.57
CA SER A 268 -3.32 8.94 10.94
C SER A 268 -4.41 8.76 9.87
N LYS A 269 -4.58 7.53 9.36
CA LYS A 269 -5.62 7.17 8.37
C LYS A 269 -6.91 6.61 9.00
N SER A 270 -6.90 6.36 10.31
CA SER A 270 -8.08 5.85 11.01
C SER A 270 -9.22 6.85 10.95
N SER A 271 -10.45 6.34 10.89
CA SER A 271 -11.67 7.15 11.01
C SER A 271 -11.76 7.96 12.31
N ASN A 272 -10.99 7.62 13.36
CA ASN A 272 -10.95 8.32 14.64
C ASN A 272 -9.84 9.36 14.81
N ALA A 273 -8.94 9.51 13.83
CA ALA A 273 -7.79 10.40 13.95
C ALA A 273 -8.22 11.88 14.14
N LYS A 274 -9.30 12.30 13.48
CA LYS A 274 -9.85 13.66 13.64
C LYS A 274 -10.38 13.89 15.05
N GLN A 275 -11.14 12.93 15.60
CA GLN A 275 -11.69 13.03 16.95
C GLN A 275 -10.58 13.09 18.01
N ALA A 276 -9.49 12.33 17.82
CA ALA A 276 -8.33 12.39 18.72
C ALA A 276 -7.72 13.79 18.76
N ILE A 277 -7.53 14.43 17.60
CA ILE A 277 -7.04 15.82 17.52
C ILE A 277 -8.00 16.80 18.21
N GLU A 278 -9.30 16.65 17.99
CA GLU A 278 -10.29 17.50 18.67
C GLU A 278 -10.25 17.34 20.19
N GLN A 279 -9.96 16.15 20.71
CA GLN A 279 -9.76 15.96 22.15
C GLN A 279 -8.45 16.58 22.66
N ILE A 280 -7.35 16.46 21.91
CA ILE A 280 -6.09 17.15 22.25
C ILE A 280 -6.33 18.66 22.42
N HIS A 281 -7.00 19.28 21.44
CA HIS A 281 -7.32 20.71 21.49
C HIS A 281 -8.17 21.07 22.70
N LYS A 282 -9.18 20.24 23.00
CA LYS A 282 -10.06 20.46 24.15
C LYS A 282 -9.29 20.40 25.46
N LEU A 283 -8.50 19.35 25.68
CA LEU A 283 -7.72 19.16 26.92
C LEU A 283 -6.72 20.30 27.12
N ALA A 284 -5.96 20.65 26.06
CA ALA A 284 -4.99 21.74 26.12
C ALA A 284 -5.64 23.11 26.39
N PHE A 285 -6.84 23.34 25.86
CA PHE A 285 -7.57 24.58 26.10
C PHE A 285 -8.16 24.66 27.51
N GLU A 286 -8.69 23.55 28.04
CA GLU A 286 -9.16 23.50 29.42
C GLU A 286 -8.01 23.74 30.41
N GLU A 287 -6.83 23.14 30.20
CA GLU A 287 -5.65 23.44 31.03
C GLU A 287 -5.25 24.92 30.94
N ALA A 288 -5.27 25.51 29.74
CA ALA A 288 -4.96 26.93 29.58
C ALA A 288 -5.95 27.83 30.33
N LYS A 289 -7.22 27.43 30.42
CA LYS A 289 -8.26 28.12 31.21
C LYS A 289 -8.08 27.92 32.71
N ASP A 290 -7.62 26.75 33.14
CA ASP A 290 -7.40 26.47 34.56
C ASP A 290 -6.20 27.29 35.10
N ILE A 291 -5.16 27.47 34.27
CA ILE A 291 -4.01 28.33 34.59
C ILE A 291 -4.39 29.82 34.46
N ASP A 292 -5.25 30.17 33.50
CA ASP A 292 -5.82 31.51 33.26
C ASP A 292 -4.81 32.66 33.16
N THR A 293 -3.73 32.49 32.40
CA THR A 293 -2.76 33.56 32.14
C THR A 293 -2.67 33.90 30.65
N ILE A 294 -2.21 35.12 30.34
CA ILE A 294 -1.90 35.51 28.95
C ILE A 294 -0.96 34.49 28.30
N SER A 295 0.02 34.01 29.07
CA SER A 295 1.02 33.04 28.63
C SER A 295 0.41 31.66 28.36
N SER A 296 -0.51 31.17 29.19
CA SER A 296 -1.16 29.86 28.99
C SER A 296 -2.02 29.86 27.72
N TYR A 297 -2.83 30.90 27.52
CA TYR A 297 -3.62 31.05 26.29
C TYR A 297 -2.75 31.25 25.05
N ASN A 298 -1.65 32.00 25.15
CA ASN A 298 -0.70 32.14 24.05
C ASN A 298 -0.04 30.81 23.69
N THR A 299 0.37 30.04 24.69
CA THR A 299 0.95 28.70 24.51
C THR A 299 -0.03 27.79 23.79
N PHE A 300 -1.31 27.81 24.16
CA PHE A 300 -2.35 27.08 23.43
C PHE A 300 -2.44 27.51 21.95
N VAL A 301 -2.48 28.82 21.67
CA VAL A 301 -2.60 29.34 20.29
C VAL A 301 -1.34 29.04 19.46
N PHE A 302 -0.14 29.06 20.05
CA PHE A 302 1.10 28.69 19.38
C PHE A 302 1.10 27.22 18.94
N ASN A 303 0.66 26.34 19.83
CA ASN A 303 0.70 24.89 19.63
C ASN A 303 -0.47 24.37 18.78
N TYR A 304 -1.64 25.01 18.88
CA TYR A 304 -2.87 24.56 18.24
C TYR A 304 -3.57 25.69 17.49
N PRO A 305 -2.90 26.38 16.54
CA PRO A 305 -3.45 27.58 15.90
C PRO A 305 -4.69 27.32 15.04
N LEU A 306 -4.92 26.05 14.68
CA LEU A 306 -6.06 25.58 13.87
C LEU A 306 -7.19 24.99 14.72
N ALA A 307 -7.06 24.99 16.05
CA ALA A 307 -8.12 24.54 16.94
C ALA A 307 -9.34 25.48 16.91
N LYS A 308 -10.54 24.91 17.09
CA LYS A 308 -11.80 25.69 17.09
C LYS A 308 -11.87 26.64 18.29
N GLU A 309 -11.13 26.34 19.35
CA GLU A 309 -11.03 27.09 20.60
C GLU A 309 -10.14 28.35 20.48
N VAL A 310 -9.33 28.49 19.41
CA VAL A 310 -8.38 29.61 19.25
C VAL A 310 -9.06 30.97 19.32
N LYS A 311 -10.28 31.10 18.80
CA LYS A 311 -11.05 32.35 18.91
C LYS A 311 -11.36 32.70 20.37
N GLN A 312 -11.71 31.70 21.17
CA GLN A 312 -12.02 31.89 22.59
C GLN A 312 -10.76 32.15 23.41
N ALA A 313 -9.68 31.39 23.18
CA ALA A 313 -8.38 31.60 23.82
C ALA A 313 -7.84 33.01 23.56
N ASN A 314 -7.91 33.49 22.31
CA ASN A 314 -7.50 34.85 21.98
C ASN A 314 -8.37 35.91 22.66
N LYS A 315 -9.69 35.69 22.74
CA LYS A 315 -10.56 36.63 23.45
C LYS A 315 -10.15 36.75 24.92
N LYS A 316 -9.90 35.62 25.59
CA LYS A 316 -9.47 35.59 26.99
C LYS A 316 -8.11 36.23 27.21
N ALA A 317 -7.11 35.88 26.39
CA ALA A 317 -5.82 36.54 26.44
C ALA A 317 -5.91 38.05 26.20
N ASN A 318 -6.74 38.51 25.26
CA ASN A 318 -6.95 39.94 25.01
C ASN A 318 -7.60 40.66 26.20
N GLU A 319 -8.52 40.03 26.91
CA GLU A 319 -9.13 40.59 28.13
C GLU A 319 -8.07 40.82 29.22
N LEU A 320 -7.21 39.82 29.45
CA LEU A 320 -6.10 39.89 30.41
C LEU A 320 -5.02 40.90 29.99
N GLU A 321 -4.66 40.93 28.70
CA GLU A 321 -3.72 41.92 28.16
C GLU A 321 -4.26 43.34 28.32
N ARG A 322 -5.55 43.54 28.04
CA ARG A 322 -6.19 44.84 28.25
C ARG A 322 -6.06 45.27 29.71
N GLU A 323 -6.38 44.40 30.65
CA GLU A 323 -6.21 44.68 32.08
C GLU A 323 -4.75 45.01 32.43
N GLU A 324 -3.78 44.21 31.98
CA GLU A 324 -2.36 44.41 32.31
C GLU A 324 -1.80 45.72 31.74
N TYR A 325 -2.17 46.05 30.50
CA TYR A 325 -1.55 47.15 29.77
C TYR A 325 -2.35 48.46 29.84
N THR A 326 -3.68 48.44 30.02
CA THR A 326 -4.51 49.66 30.06
C THR A 326 -4.96 50.07 31.46
N SER A 327 -4.91 49.18 32.46
CA SER A 327 -5.25 49.54 33.84
C SER A 327 -4.17 50.42 34.48
N LEU A 328 -4.57 51.61 34.94
CA LEU A 328 -3.71 52.57 35.64
C LEU A 328 -3.93 52.60 37.17
N GLY A 329 -4.84 51.77 37.70
CA GLY A 329 -5.22 51.76 39.12
C GLY A 329 -6.00 53.00 39.58
N LEU A 330 -6.39 53.02 40.87
CA LEU A 330 -7.25 54.05 41.52
C LEU A 330 -6.64 55.47 41.60
N LEU A 331 -5.39 55.67 41.17
CA LEU A 331 -4.66 56.94 41.23
C LEU A 331 -4.28 57.47 39.83
N SER A 332 -5.09 57.17 38.80
CA SER A 332 -4.84 57.60 37.41
C SER A 332 -4.80 59.13 37.19
N PHE A 333 -5.16 59.93 38.20
CA PHE A 333 -5.32 61.38 38.10
C PHE A 333 -4.00 62.18 38.09
N ILE A 334 -2.84 61.55 38.31
CA ILE A 334 -1.54 62.23 38.38
C ILE A 334 -0.57 61.59 37.36
N GLY A 335 -0.50 62.19 36.16
CA GLY A 335 0.48 61.88 35.10
C GLY A 335 0.06 60.82 34.07
N THR A 336 -1.03 61.05 33.33
CA THR A 336 -1.72 60.07 32.47
C THR A 336 -0.95 59.68 31.19
N ASN A 337 -0.45 60.63 30.41
CA ASN A 337 0.05 60.34 29.05
C ASN A 337 1.40 59.61 29.01
N GLU A 338 2.34 59.94 29.89
CA GLU A 338 3.66 59.30 29.89
C GLU A 338 3.60 57.83 30.36
N LYS A 339 2.79 57.53 31.37
CA LYS A 339 2.60 56.15 31.87
C LYS A 339 1.86 55.28 30.85
N LEU A 340 0.83 55.82 30.20
CA LEU A 340 0.14 55.16 29.09
C LEU A 340 1.09 54.89 27.92
N ASP A 341 1.92 55.87 27.53
CA ASP A 341 2.90 55.69 26.46
C ASP A 341 3.96 54.63 26.81
N ARG A 342 4.40 54.55 28.08
CA ARG A 342 5.29 53.48 28.56
C ARG A 342 4.62 52.10 28.45
N LYS A 343 3.35 51.96 28.84
CA LYS A 343 2.59 50.71 28.72
C LYS A 343 2.36 50.32 27.26
N ALA A 344 2.02 51.27 26.40
CA ALA A 344 1.90 51.08 24.95
C ALA A 344 3.22 50.57 24.34
N ARG A 345 4.36 51.18 24.72
CA ARG A 345 5.69 50.72 24.31
C ARG A 345 5.99 49.31 24.79
N ALA A 346 5.65 48.98 26.04
CA ALA A 346 5.85 47.65 26.58
C ALA A 346 5.05 46.59 25.79
N LEU A 347 3.78 46.86 25.52
CA LEU A 347 2.92 45.98 24.71
C LEU A 347 3.45 45.83 23.28
N LEU A 348 3.87 46.93 22.65
CA LEU A 348 4.49 46.93 21.33
C LEU A 348 5.78 46.10 21.28
N ILE A 349 6.66 46.25 22.28
CA ILE A 349 7.89 45.45 22.37
C ILE A 349 7.55 43.97 22.45
N LYS A 350 6.56 43.59 23.27
CA LYS A 350 6.12 42.20 23.38
C LYS A 350 5.54 41.67 22.07
N ALA A 351 4.70 42.44 21.38
CA ALA A 351 4.16 42.08 20.08
C ALA A 351 5.26 41.84 19.05
N LYS A 352 6.25 42.74 18.96
CA LYS A 352 7.43 42.58 18.08
C LYS A 352 8.28 41.37 18.43
N GLN A 353 8.46 41.06 19.71
CA GLN A 353 9.19 39.86 20.13
C GLN A 353 8.48 38.58 19.65
N ILE A 354 7.16 38.54 19.72
CA ILE A 354 6.36 37.39 19.26
C ILE A 354 6.38 37.29 17.73
N GLU A 355 6.27 38.43 17.03
CA GLU A 355 6.33 38.49 15.57
C GLU A 355 7.67 37.99 15.02
N ARG A 356 8.79 38.38 15.64
CA ARG A 356 10.14 38.01 15.18
C ARG A 356 10.52 36.58 15.53
N TYR A 357 9.92 36.00 16.57
CA TYR A 357 10.30 34.68 17.05
C TYR A 357 10.30 33.59 15.95
N PRO A 358 9.28 33.47 15.08
CA PRO A 358 9.32 32.56 13.94
C PRO A 358 10.52 32.77 13.00
N LEU A 359 10.91 34.02 12.74
CA LEU A 359 12.02 34.35 11.85
C LEU A 359 13.35 33.93 12.48
N ASP A 360 13.55 34.28 13.74
CA ASP A 360 14.78 33.99 14.49
C ASP A 360 15.02 32.48 14.65
N ASN A 361 13.93 31.69 14.63
CA ASN A 361 13.96 30.23 14.79
C ASN A 361 13.66 29.46 13.50
N ASN A 362 13.68 30.13 12.33
CA ASN A 362 13.42 29.52 11.01
C ASN A 362 12.10 28.73 10.92
N LEU A 363 11.06 29.17 11.63
CA LEU A 363 9.73 28.58 11.58
C LEU A 363 8.97 29.09 10.34
N ASN A 364 8.41 28.16 9.56
CA ASN A 364 7.65 28.48 8.36
C ASN A 364 6.26 27.79 8.36
N GLY A 365 5.41 28.17 7.40
CA GLY A 365 4.10 27.56 7.20
C GLY A 365 3.23 27.58 8.47
N SER A 366 2.62 26.43 8.79
CA SER A 366 1.71 26.26 9.92
C SER A 366 2.38 26.47 11.28
N SER A 367 3.71 26.31 11.37
CA SER A 367 4.45 26.50 12.64
C SER A 367 4.58 27.98 13.03
N SER A 368 4.51 28.91 12.06
CA SER A 368 4.57 30.36 12.32
C SER A 368 3.21 30.98 12.69
N MET A 369 2.14 30.21 12.50
CA MET A 369 0.78 30.71 12.43
C MET A 369 0.28 31.26 13.77
N GLY A 370 0.47 30.50 14.85
CA GLY A 370 0.03 30.92 16.18
C GLY A 370 0.70 32.22 16.64
N TYR A 371 2.00 32.38 16.36
CA TYR A 371 2.74 33.60 16.67
C TYR A 371 2.16 34.82 15.95
N LYS A 372 1.87 34.69 14.65
CA LYS A 372 1.25 35.78 13.88
C LYS A 372 -0.15 36.13 14.37
N ILE A 373 -0.94 35.14 14.83
CA ILE A 373 -2.26 35.37 15.44
C ILE A 373 -2.13 36.18 16.73
N VAL A 374 -1.22 35.80 17.63
CA VAL A 374 -1.00 36.50 18.90
C VAL A 374 -0.45 37.91 18.67
N ALA A 375 0.54 38.08 17.79
CA ALA A 375 1.06 39.40 17.46
C ALA A 375 -0.03 40.32 16.89
N ASN A 376 -0.87 39.81 15.97
CA ASN A 376 -1.97 40.59 15.41
C ASN A 376 -2.97 41.03 16.50
N ARG A 377 -3.32 40.15 17.45
CA ARG A 377 -4.19 40.49 18.58
C ARG A 377 -3.64 41.66 19.39
N MET A 378 -2.35 41.63 19.71
CA MET A 378 -1.69 42.70 20.46
C MET A 378 -1.63 44.01 19.67
N TYR A 379 -1.41 43.96 18.36
CA TYR A 379 -1.47 45.14 17.49
C TYR A 379 -2.88 45.72 17.40
N GLU A 380 -3.92 44.89 17.36
CA GLU A 380 -5.31 45.36 17.43
C GLU A 380 -5.63 46.03 18.78
N LEU A 381 -5.11 45.50 19.89
CA LEU A 381 -5.27 46.11 21.21
C LEU A 381 -4.57 47.48 21.27
N LEU A 382 -3.35 47.58 20.72
CA LEU A 382 -2.61 48.84 20.58
C LEU A 382 -3.41 49.89 19.80
N GLN A 383 -3.97 49.50 18.66
CA GLN A 383 -4.79 50.38 17.82
C GLN A 383 -6.06 50.87 18.52
N LYS A 384 -6.68 50.03 19.36
CA LYS A 384 -7.96 50.35 20.02
C LYS A 384 -7.78 51.20 21.28
N GLU A 385 -6.76 50.92 22.08
CA GLU A 385 -6.63 51.50 23.43
C GLU A 385 -5.56 52.59 23.53
N PHE A 386 -4.65 52.71 22.54
CA PHE A 386 -3.50 53.65 22.57
C PHE A 386 -3.38 54.53 21.32
N ILE A 387 -4.52 55.01 20.81
CA ILE A 387 -4.61 55.79 19.55
C ILE A 387 -3.68 57.03 19.56
N GLU A 388 -3.49 57.66 20.72
CA GLU A 388 -2.73 58.91 20.85
C GLU A 388 -1.22 58.69 21.16
N SER A 389 -0.75 57.44 21.26
CA SER A 389 0.67 57.14 21.54
C SER A 389 1.53 57.31 20.29
N GLU A 390 2.50 58.22 20.36
CA GLU A 390 3.43 58.51 19.25
C GLU A 390 4.28 57.29 18.86
N ALA A 391 4.68 56.45 19.83
CA ALA A 391 5.42 55.22 19.55
C ALA A 391 4.58 54.18 18.78
N THR A 392 3.30 54.08 19.15
CA THR A 392 2.34 53.21 18.48
C THR A 392 2.05 53.70 17.07
N LEU A 393 1.79 55.01 16.91
CA LEU A 393 1.55 55.65 15.62
C LEU A 393 2.72 55.41 14.64
N ARG A 394 3.96 55.67 15.08
CA ARG A 394 5.16 55.40 14.27
C ARG A 394 5.28 53.95 13.81
N HIS A 395 4.94 53.00 14.68
CA HIS A 395 4.99 51.59 14.32
C HIS A 395 3.92 51.23 13.28
N LEU A 396 2.68 51.66 13.47
CA LEU A 396 1.57 51.36 12.56
C LEU A 396 1.78 51.91 11.15
N GLU A 397 2.50 53.02 11.02
CA GLU A 397 2.85 53.62 9.72
C GLU A 397 4.09 52.96 9.06
N SER A 398 4.87 52.21 9.84
CA SER A 398 6.13 51.60 9.39
C SER A 398 5.93 50.53 8.30
N GLN A 399 6.94 50.36 7.45
CA GLN A 399 6.92 49.29 6.45
C GLN A 399 6.95 47.89 7.08
N GLU A 400 7.66 47.71 8.21
CA GLU A 400 7.69 46.45 8.99
C GLU A 400 6.27 45.99 9.33
N PHE A 401 5.42 46.90 9.82
CA PHE A 401 4.02 46.58 10.13
C PHE A 401 3.19 46.25 8.88
N LYS A 402 3.38 46.99 7.78
CA LYS A 402 2.68 46.71 6.52
C LYS A 402 3.03 45.34 5.96
N ASP A 403 4.31 44.97 6.05
CA ASP A 403 4.80 43.65 5.66
C ASP A 403 4.22 42.57 6.56
N PHE A 404 4.20 42.77 7.89
CA PHE A 404 3.53 41.87 8.82
C PHE A 404 2.06 41.64 8.45
N VAL A 405 1.29 42.69 8.19
CA VAL A 405 -0.14 42.59 7.87
C VAL A 405 -0.35 41.80 6.56
N LYS A 406 0.51 42.03 5.55
CA LYS A 406 0.48 41.27 4.29
C LYS A 406 0.75 39.78 4.55
N ASP A 407 1.76 39.49 5.35
CA ASP A 407 2.15 38.15 5.77
C ASP A 407 1.06 37.43 6.56
N PHE A 408 0.44 38.13 7.51
CA PHE A 408 -0.65 37.61 8.32
C PHE A 408 -1.85 37.24 7.46
N ARG A 409 -2.26 38.11 6.53
CA ARG A 409 -3.35 37.81 5.57
C ARG A 409 -3.03 36.58 4.72
N TYR A 410 -1.78 36.43 4.28
CA TYR A 410 -1.35 35.26 3.53
C TYR A 410 -1.48 33.98 4.36
N VAL A 411 -1.04 34.01 5.62
CA VAL A 411 -1.22 32.89 6.56
C VAL A 411 -2.71 32.57 6.75
N MET A 412 -3.57 33.55 7.05
CA MET A 412 -5.03 33.38 7.19
C MET A 412 -5.70 32.76 5.95
N LYS A 413 -5.23 33.09 4.75
CA LYS A 413 -5.73 32.47 3.51
C LYS A 413 -5.32 31.00 3.39
N ASN A 414 -4.09 30.66 3.79
CA ASN A 414 -3.58 29.29 3.72
C ASN A 414 -4.25 28.39 4.74
N ILE A 415 -4.55 28.90 5.93
CA ILE A 415 -5.32 28.22 6.97
C ILE A 415 -6.64 27.67 6.44
N GLN A 416 -7.39 28.53 5.76
CA GLN A 416 -8.67 28.16 5.18
C GLN A 416 -8.53 27.02 4.15
N ARG A 417 -7.38 26.91 3.48
CA ARG A 417 -7.08 25.82 2.56
C ARG A 417 -6.66 24.54 3.28
N THR A 418 -5.82 24.64 4.30
CA THR A 418 -5.33 23.49 5.08
C THR A 418 -6.46 22.79 5.82
N LEU A 419 -7.43 23.54 6.36
CA LEU A 419 -8.64 22.97 6.98
C LEU A 419 -9.46 22.10 6.01
N ASN A 420 -9.33 22.31 4.69
CA ASN A 420 -10.00 21.51 3.67
C ASN A 420 -9.24 20.22 3.31
N GLN A 421 -8.00 20.02 3.78
CA GLN A 421 -7.13 18.87 3.48
C GLN A 421 -6.81 18.05 4.74
N THR A 422 -7.74 17.17 5.13
CA THR A 422 -7.75 16.54 6.46
C THR A 422 -6.52 15.67 6.77
N ASN A 423 -5.95 14.94 5.81
CA ASN A 423 -4.88 13.97 6.08
C ASN A 423 -3.48 14.57 6.22
N SER A 424 -3.17 15.68 5.54
CA SER A 424 -1.86 16.34 5.65
C SER A 424 -1.72 17.07 6.98
N TYR A 425 -2.83 17.66 7.44
CA TYR A 425 -2.91 18.40 8.69
C TYR A 425 -2.69 17.51 9.92
N ILE A 426 -3.25 16.29 9.92
CA ILE A 426 -3.22 15.36 11.07
C ILE A 426 -1.80 15.09 11.58
N LYS A 427 -0.82 14.90 10.68
CA LYS A 427 0.59 14.66 11.06
C LYS A 427 1.32 15.94 11.47
N GLU A 428 0.92 17.07 10.91
CA GLU A 428 1.57 18.35 11.18
C GLU A 428 1.23 18.85 12.59
N VAL A 429 0.00 18.63 13.07
CA VAL A 429 -0.47 19.03 14.42
C VAL A 429 0.41 18.48 15.53
N VAL A 430 0.74 17.19 15.48
CA VAL A 430 1.55 16.56 16.54
C VAL A 430 3.00 17.09 16.52
N SER A 431 3.51 17.42 15.34
CA SER A 431 4.86 18.00 15.23
C SER A 431 4.95 19.46 15.68
N ILE A 432 3.86 20.22 15.58
CA ILE A 432 3.77 21.62 16.01
C ILE A 432 3.63 21.68 17.52
N SER A 433 2.70 20.90 18.08
CA SER A 433 2.47 20.83 19.53
C SER A 433 3.72 20.42 20.30
N LYS A 434 4.39 19.34 19.90
CA LYS A 434 5.64 18.92 20.56
C LYS A 434 6.69 20.06 20.62
N ARG A 435 6.85 20.79 19.51
CA ARG A 435 7.84 21.88 19.43
C ARG A 435 7.46 23.10 20.26
N GLY A 436 6.20 23.51 20.26
CA GLY A 436 5.80 24.72 20.97
C GLY A 436 5.68 24.54 22.48
N PHE A 437 5.61 23.32 23.02
CA PHE A 437 5.79 23.05 24.45
C PHE A 437 7.27 22.97 24.87
N GLU A 438 8.19 22.70 23.94
CA GLU A 438 9.64 22.76 24.15
C GLU A 438 10.20 24.19 24.00
N ASP A 439 9.38 25.15 23.55
CA ASP A 439 9.74 26.55 23.37
C ASP A 439 9.95 27.27 24.72
N ALA A 440 10.99 28.10 24.81
CA ALA A 440 11.21 29.01 25.93
C ALA A 440 10.07 30.03 26.15
N LYS A 441 9.20 30.24 25.16
CA LYS A 441 7.98 31.05 25.25
C LYS A 441 6.77 30.28 25.77
N ALA A 442 6.85 28.96 25.93
CA ALA A 442 5.80 28.18 26.56
C ALA A 442 5.61 28.61 28.00
N ASP A 443 4.35 28.68 28.43
CA ASP A 443 4.02 28.81 29.83
C ASP A 443 4.55 27.62 30.62
N ARG A 444 5.16 27.88 31.78
CA ARG A 444 5.84 26.84 32.57
C ARG A 444 4.87 25.78 33.09
N GLU A 445 3.67 26.19 33.49
CA GLU A 445 2.66 25.27 34.00
C GLU A 445 2.08 24.44 32.87
N MET A 446 1.83 25.05 31.70
CA MET A 446 1.44 24.33 30.48
C MET A 446 2.49 23.29 30.04
N ALA A 447 3.78 23.66 30.05
CA ALA A 447 4.88 22.74 29.72
C ALA A 447 5.02 21.61 30.75
N ALA A 448 4.84 21.90 32.04
CA ALA A 448 4.84 20.91 33.10
C ALA A 448 3.65 19.93 32.95
N TYR A 449 2.45 20.45 32.64
CA TYR A 449 1.27 19.66 32.32
C TYR A 449 1.55 18.72 31.14
N TYR A 450 2.01 19.24 29.99
CA TYR A 450 2.31 18.44 28.80
C TYR A 450 3.32 17.31 29.09
N THR A 451 4.37 17.62 29.86
CA THR A 451 5.38 16.64 30.29
C THR A 451 4.76 15.56 31.19
N LYS A 452 3.86 15.94 32.09
CA LYS A 452 3.14 14.99 32.95
C LYS A 452 2.25 14.05 32.12
N GLN A 453 1.50 14.57 31.14
CA GLN A 453 0.68 13.75 30.24
C GLN A 453 1.50 12.64 29.56
N HIS A 454 2.72 12.98 29.09
CA HIS A 454 3.63 12.01 28.46
C HIS A 454 4.11 10.93 29.43
N ARG A 455 4.51 11.31 30.64
CA ARG A 455 4.94 10.35 31.67
C ARG A 455 3.82 9.40 32.06
N ASP A 456 2.59 9.91 32.19
CA ASP A 456 1.44 9.09 32.56
C ASP A 456 1.06 8.13 31.44
N TRP A 457 1.15 8.55 30.17
CA TRP A 457 0.99 7.66 29.02
C TRP A 457 2.07 6.57 28.94
N GLU A 458 3.34 6.91 29.15
CA GLU A 458 4.43 5.93 29.19
C GLU A 458 4.21 4.89 30.28
N LYS A 459 3.80 5.33 31.47
CA LYS A 459 3.43 4.44 32.58
C LYS A 459 2.28 3.53 32.17
N PHE A 460 1.21 4.06 31.59
CA PHE A 460 0.08 3.27 31.12
C PHE A 460 0.52 2.16 30.15
N MET A 461 1.29 2.53 29.12
CA MET A 461 1.86 1.62 28.12
C MET A 461 2.88 0.62 28.71
N HIS A 462 3.39 0.86 29.91
CA HIS A 462 4.23 -0.09 30.64
C HIS A 462 3.45 -1.00 31.59
N PHE A 463 2.48 -0.45 32.34
CA PHE A 463 1.76 -1.15 33.41
C PHE A 463 0.61 -2.03 32.91
N ARG A 464 -0.21 -1.51 31.99
CA ARG A 464 -1.39 -2.25 31.47
C ARG A 464 -1.02 -3.26 30.39
N ASP A 465 0.09 -3.03 29.71
CA ASP A 465 0.49 -3.72 28.49
C ASP A 465 1.48 -4.88 28.73
N LYS A 466 2.23 -4.87 29.86
CA LYS A 466 3.06 -6.02 30.25
C LYS A 466 2.34 -7.05 31.11
N GLY A 467 1.19 -6.73 31.69
CA GLY A 467 0.61 -7.49 32.79
C GLY A 467 1.59 -7.53 33.96
N TYR A 468 1.21 -6.99 35.11
CA TYR A 468 1.87 -7.47 36.32
C TYR A 468 1.42 -8.93 36.49
N ASN A 469 2.38 -9.86 36.30
CA ASN A 469 2.29 -11.23 36.82
C ASN A 469 2.26 -11.19 38.35
#